data_AF-A0A6B0YZW7-F1
#
_entry.id   AF-A0A6B0YZW7-F1
#
_cell.length_a   1.000
_cell.length_b   1.000
_cell.length_c   1.000
_cell.angle_alpha   90.00
_cell.angle_beta   90.00
_cell.angle_gamma   90.00
#
_symmetry.space_group_name_H-M   'P 1'
#
loop_
_entity.id
_entity.type
_entity.pdbx_description
1 polymer ?
#
loop_
_entity_poly.entity_id
_entity_poly.type
_entity_poly.pdbx_seq_one_letter_code
_entity_poly.pdbx_strand_id
1 'polypeptide(L)'
;MAKMLCKGTRKDGTPCRGVALEKYGGYCLAHGAPPEKAHEWRAAGGKNSATAVRRDKRMPEHLKEPIDHIVDYMRRLAEKDPTPAGLNALSRAAKTLIELRRFANEEMETIRAEEIRAEAAARLDVQTDLEVLEATDDIRAMRDRFHRESLVEQGFARFIEPPRPDEPPEVLLNEKGRLRFGLQHVEDRQAFLEELDDGLFDYVRGKPGHPGLP
;
A
#
# COMPACT_ATOMS: atom_id res chain seq x y z
N MET A 1 -13.53 -22.42 27.90
CA MET A 1 -14.63 -23.30 27.45
C MET A 1 -14.16 -24.10 26.24
N ALA A 2 -14.31 -25.43 26.28
CA ALA A 2 -13.91 -26.29 25.16
C ALA A 2 -14.77 -25.99 23.93
N LYS A 3 -14.13 -25.67 22.80
CA LYS A 3 -14.83 -25.36 21.55
C LYS A 3 -15.31 -26.67 20.93
N MET A 4 -16.61 -26.93 20.97
CA MET A 4 -17.22 -28.06 20.26
C MET A 4 -17.18 -27.81 18.75
N LEU A 5 -16.85 -28.85 17.96
CA LEU A 5 -16.86 -28.76 16.50
C LEU A 5 -18.26 -28.99 15.94
N CYS A 6 -18.55 -28.33 14.83
CA CYS A 6 -19.80 -28.46 14.11
C CYS A 6 -20.04 -29.89 13.62
N LYS A 7 -21.23 -30.44 13.90
CA LYS A 7 -21.67 -31.77 13.44
C LYS A 7 -22.00 -31.86 11.93
N GLY A 8 -22.07 -30.73 11.24
CA GLY A 8 -22.38 -30.67 9.81
C GLY A 8 -21.22 -31.09 8.89
N THR A 9 -21.55 -31.51 7.67
CA THR A 9 -20.62 -31.78 6.58
C THR A 9 -20.68 -30.65 5.55
N ARG A 10 -19.53 -30.33 4.96
CA ARG A 10 -19.41 -29.36 3.87
C ARG A 10 -19.95 -29.96 2.56
N LYS A 11 -20.15 -29.11 1.55
CA LYS A 11 -20.59 -29.53 0.20
C LYS A 11 -19.64 -30.54 -0.47
N ASP A 12 -18.36 -30.52 -0.09
CA ASP A 12 -17.31 -31.44 -0.54
C ASP A 12 -17.29 -32.77 0.23
N GLY A 13 -18.24 -32.99 1.14
CA GLY A 13 -18.33 -34.20 1.97
C GLY A 13 -17.42 -34.18 3.21
N THR A 14 -16.55 -33.18 3.37
CA THR A 14 -15.62 -33.13 4.51
C THR A 14 -16.30 -32.62 5.80
N PRO A 15 -15.84 -33.03 7.00
CA PRO A 15 -16.38 -32.53 8.26
C PRO A 15 -16.20 -31.01 8.41
N CYS A 16 -17.24 -30.32 8.90
CA CYS A 16 -17.17 -28.89 9.14
C CYS A 16 -16.27 -28.57 10.34
N ARG A 17 -15.17 -27.85 10.09
CA ARG A 17 -14.27 -27.33 11.14
C ARG A 17 -14.80 -26.07 11.86
N GLY A 18 -16.06 -25.70 11.64
CA GLY A 18 -16.67 -24.53 12.28
C GLY A 18 -16.94 -24.76 13.76
N VAL A 19 -16.97 -23.68 14.54
CA VAL A 19 -17.35 -23.75 15.97
C VAL A 19 -18.85 -24.05 16.06
N ALA A 20 -19.22 -25.12 16.76
CA ALA A 20 -20.59 -25.46 17.07
C ALA A 20 -21.17 -24.48 18.10
N LEU A 21 -22.47 -24.22 17.97
CA LEU A 21 -23.21 -23.42 18.94
C LEU A 21 -24.32 -24.27 19.54
N GLU A 22 -24.45 -24.25 20.87
CA GLU A 22 -25.47 -25.01 21.59
C GLU A 22 -26.89 -24.64 21.15
N LYS A 23 -27.14 -23.34 20.90
CA LYS A 23 -28.42 -22.83 20.36
C LYS A 23 -28.82 -23.41 19.00
N TYR A 24 -27.90 -24.07 18.30
CA TYR A 24 -28.16 -24.78 17.05
C TYR A 24 -27.85 -26.28 17.17
N GLY A 25 -27.99 -26.88 18.36
CA GLY A 25 -27.90 -28.33 18.54
C GLY A 25 -26.52 -28.96 18.26
N GLY A 26 -25.46 -28.15 18.28
CA GLY A 26 -24.11 -28.60 17.93
C GLY A 26 -23.73 -28.36 16.46
N TYR A 27 -24.51 -27.57 15.72
CA TYR A 27 -24.13 -27.08 14.39
C TYR A 27 -23.54 -25.67 14.47
N CYS A 28 -22.68 -25.32 13.51
CA CYS A 28 -22.25 -23.94 13.34
C CYS A 28 -23.37 -23.10 12.71
N LEU A 29 -23.21 -21.77 12.73
CA LEU A 29 -24.13 -20.83 12.09
C LEU A 29 -24.46 -21.16 10.64
N ALA A 30 -23.50 -21.71 9.88
CA ALA A 30 -23.71 -22.03 8.47
C ALA A 30 -24.57 -23.28 8.23
N HIS A 31 -24.62 -24.21 9.20
CA HIS A 31 -25.35 -25.48 9.07
C HIS A 31 -26.63 -25.54 9.92
N GLY A 32 -26.71 -24.77 11.01
CA GLY A 32 -27.83 -24.83 11.95
C GLY A 32 -28.73 -23.60 11.96
N ALA A 33 -28.32 -22.47 11.37
CA ALA A 33 -29.18 -21.29 11.32
C ALA A 33 -30.20 -21.41 10.17
N PRO A 34 -31.47 -21.01 10.39
CA PRO A 34 -32.44 -20.86 9.30
C PRO A 34 -31.91 -19.95 8.19
N PRO A 35 -32.24 -20.19 6.90
CA PRO A 35 -31.71 -19.42 5.77
C PRO A 35 -31.88 -17.90 5.90
N GLU A 36 -33.02 -17.49 6.45
CA GLU A 36 -33.39 -16.08 6.71
C GLU A 36 -32.42 -15.43 7.71
N LYS A 37 -32.14 -16.11 8.83
CA LYS A 37 -31.20 -15.64 9.86
C LYS A 37 -29.74 -15.71 9.39
N ALA A 38 -29.40 -16.64 8.50
CA ALA A 38 -28.05 -16.74 7.94
C ALA A 38 -27.70 -15.52 7.07
N HIS A 39 -28.66 -14.96 6.34
CA HIS A 39 -28.46 -13.75 5.54
C HIS A 39 -28.22 -12.52 6.44
N GLU A 40 -29.08 -12.32 7.44
CA GLU A 40 -28.94 -11.23 8.43
C GLU A 40 -27.61 -11.31 9.18
N TRP A 41 -27.17 -12.52 9.57
CA TRP A 41 -25.88 -12.73 10.22
C TRP A 41 -24.68 -12.49 9.30
N ARG A 42 -24.74 -12.89 8.03
CA ARG A 42 -23.69 -12.55 7.06
C ARG A 42 -23.60 -11.04 6.85
N ALA A 43 -24.75 -10.36 6.82
CA ALA A 43 -24.80 -8.90 6.73
C ALA A 43 -24.23 -8.22 7.98
N ALA A 44 -24.56 -8.73 9.18
CA ALA A 44 -24.06 -8.21 10.45
C ALA A 44 -22.55 -8.50 10.66
N GLY A 45 -22.10 -9.72 10.34
CA GLY A 45 -20.72 -10.16 10.47
C GLY A 45 -19.77 -9.53 9.44
N GLY A 46 -20.24 -9.30 8.22
CA GLY A 46 -19.44 -8.66 7.16
C GLY A 46 -19.22 -7.16 7.38
N LYS A 47 -20.21 -6.45 7.92
CA LYS A 47 -20.14 -4.99 8.12
C LYS A 47 -19.45 -4.57 9.43
N ASN A 48 -19.54 -5.36 10.50
CA ASN A 48 -19.09 -4.90 11.82
C ASN A 48 -17.72 -5.43 12.30
N SER A 49 -17.23 -6.62 11.89
CA SER A 49 -16.04 -7.20 12.57
C SER A 49 -14.74 -7.15 11.77
N ALA A 50 -14.82 -7.13 10.44
CA ALA A 50 -13.63 -7.27 9.61
C ALA A 50 -13.00 -5.91 9.31
N THR A 51 -13.74 -4.96 8.78
CA THR A 51 -13.15 -3.72 8.24
C THR A 51 -13.13 -2.61 9.27
N ALA A 52 -14.18 -2.45 10.09
CA ALA A 52 -14.23 -1.45 11.15
C ALA A 52 -13.21 -1.74 12.26
N VAL A 53 -13.17 -2.98 12.78
CA VAL A 53 -12.16 -3.40 13.79
C VAL A 53 -10.75 -3.38 13.21
N ARG A 54 -10.54 -3.75 11.93
CA ARG A 54 -9.22 -3.59 11.29
C ARG A 54 -8.86 -2.13 11.11
N ARG A 55 -9.81 -1.24 10.82
CA ARG A 55 -9.57 0.21 10.68
C ARG A 55 -9.24 0.85 12.02
N ASP A 56 -9.90 0.41 13.08
CA ASP A 56 -9.66 0.89 14.45
C ASP A 56 -8.30 0.41 15.00
N LYS A 57 -7.92 -0.84 14.66
CA LYS A 57 -6.55 -1.37 14.90
C LYS A 57 -5.47 -0.75 14.02
N ARG A 58 -5.85 -0.03 12.96
CA ARG A 58 -4.92 0.65 12.02
C ARG A 58 -4.76 2.14 12.33
N MET A 59 -5.28 2.62 13.45
CA MET A 59 -5.13 4.02 13.83
C MET A 59 -4.09 4.13 14.95
N PRO A 60 -3.03 4.94 14.78
CA PRO A 60 -2.13 5.29 15.87
C PRO A 60 -2.91 5.83 17.06
N GLU A 61 -2.58 5.38 18.28
CA GLU A 61 -3.38 5.67 19.48
C GLU A 61 -3.52 7.18 19.74
N HIS A 62 -2.44 7.93 19.52
CA HIS A 62 -2.41 9.38 19.71
C HIS A 62 -3.27 10.16 18.70
N LEU A 63 -3.70 9.54 17.59
CA LEU A 63 -4.55 10.17 16.57
C LEU A 63 -6.04 9.87 16.74
N LYS A 64 -6.40 8.91 17.61
CA LYS A 64 -7.80 8.53 17.84
C LYS A 64 -8.62 9.70 18.39
N GLU A 65 -8.14 10.29 19.48
CA GLU A 65 -8.82 11.41 20.14
C GLU A 65 -8.95 12.65 19.23
N PRO A 66 -7.89 13.13 18.54
CA PRO A 66 -8.02 14.22 17.56
C PRO A 66 -9.04 13.96 16.45
N ILE A 67 -9.07 12.74 15.90
CA ILE A 67 -10.02 12.36 14.84
C ILE A 67 -11.44 12.37 15.38
N ASP A 68 -11.66 11.83 16.57
CA ASP A 68 -12.98 11.80 17.21
C ASP A 68 -13.49 13.22 17.50
N HIS A 69 -12.62 14.13 17.95
CA HIS A 69 -12.97 15.54 18.14
C HIS A 69 -13.40 16.23 16.84
N ILE A 70 -12.72 15.98 15.73
CA ILE A 70 -13.09 16.57 14.44
C ILE A 70 -14.41 15.99 13.95
N VAL A 71 -14.63 14.68 14.10
CA VAL A 71 -15.90 14.04 13.71
C VAL A 71 -17.07 14.57 14.54
N ASP A 72 -16.88 14.73 15.85
CA ASP A 72 -17.87 15.34 16.75
C ASP A 72 -18.14 16.80 16.38
N TYR A 73 -17.09 17.58 16.11
CA TYR A 73 -17.23 18.97 15.64
C TYR A 73 -18.02 19.07 14.33
N MET A 74 -17.73 18.20 13.35
CA MET A 74 -18.47 18.13 12.08
C MET A 74 -19.95 17.78 12.31
N ARG A 75 -20.25 16.84 13.22
CA ARG A 75 -21.62 16.47 13.56
C ARG A 75 -22.38 17.65 14.16
N ARG A 76 -21.79 18.35 15.13
CA ARG A 76 -22.39 19.54 15.77
C ARG A 76 -22.62 20.70 14.79
N LEU A 77 -21.78 20.83 13.76
CA LEU A 77 -21.98 21.81 12.70
C LEU A 77 -23.09 21.40 11.73
N ALA A 78 -23.20 20.10 11.42
CA ALA A 78 -24.22 19.57 10.52
C ALA A 78 -25.64 19.60 11.12
N GLU A 79 -25.76 19.59 12.45
CA GLU A 79 -27.04 19.70 13.17
C GLU A 79 -27.61 21.14 13.21
N LYS A 80 -26.82 22.15 12.83
CA LYS A 80 -27.24 23.56 12.79
C LYS A 80 -27.72 23.94 11.39
N ASP A 81 -28.56 24.97 11.31
CA ASP A 81 -28.97 25.51 10.01
C ASP A 81 -27.76 25.92 9.16
N PRO A 82 -27.76 25.58 7.86
CA PRO A 82 -26.61 25.80 7.00
C PRO A 82 -26.40 27.30 6.77
N THR A 83 -25.38 27.85 7.44
CA THR A 83 -24.85 29.18 7.16
C THR A 83 -23.61 29.07 6.26
N PRO A 84 -23.30 30.08 5.42
CA PRO A 84 -22.07 30.07 4.62
C PRO A 84 -20.79 29.87 5.47
N ALA A 85 -20.76 30.46 6.67
CA ALA A 85 -19.67 30.28 7.62
C ALA A 85 -19.59 28.83 8.15
N GLY A 86 -20.74 28.23 8.49
CA GLY A 86 -20.82 26.84 8.93
C GLY A 86 -20.39 25.85 7.84
N LEU A 87 -20.77 26.09 6.59
CA LEU A 87 -20.35 25.27 5.44
C LEU A 87 -18.83 25.36 5.22
N ASN A 88 -18.24 26.56 5.28
CA ASN A 88 -16.78 26.73 5.19
C ASN A 88 -16.05 26.02 6.34
N ALA A 89 -16.55 26.14 7.57
CA ALA A 89 -16.01 25.44 8.72
C ALA A 89 -16.08 23.91 8.56
N LEU A 90 -17.19 23.39 8.02
CA LEU A 90 -17.37 21.97 7.72
C LEU A 90 -16.39 21.50 6.64
N SER A 91 -16.19 22.27 5.57
CA SER A 91 -15.21 21.95 4.53
C SER A 91 -13.78 21.89 5.06
N ARG A 92 -13.41 22.83 5.95
CA ARG A 92 -12.10 22.83 6.61
C ARG A 92 -11.94 21.62 7.53
N ALA A 93 -12.94 21.32 8.35
CA ALA A 93 -12.93 20.14 9.22
C ALA A 93 -12.83 18.83 8.42
N ALA A 94 -13.55 18.72 7.30
CA ALA A 94 -13.44 17.58 6.39
C ALA A 94 -12.04 17.44 5.79
N LYS A 95 -11.42 18.55 5.36
CA LYS A 95 -10.04 18.56 4.86
C LYS A 95 -9.06 18.07 5.94
N THR A 96 -9.14 18.62 7.15
CA THR A 96 -8.29 18.21 8.27
C THR A 96 -8.49 16.74 8.62
N LEU A 97 -9.73 16.23 8.60
CA LEU A 97 -10.00 14.81 8.81
C LEU A 97 -9.34 13.91 7.76
N ILE A 98 -9.34 14.33 6.48
CA ILE A 98 -8.65 13.61 5.40
C ILE A 98 -7.14 13.60 5.63
N GLU A 99 -6.56 14.74 6.01
CA GLU A 99 -5.13 14.88 6.29
C GLU A 99 -4.68 14.01 7.47
N LEU A 100 -5.40 14.03 8.59
CA LEU A 100 -5.11 13.17 9.74
C LEU A 100 -5.20 11.68 9.40
N ARG A 101 -6.19 11.29 8.58
CA ARG A 101 -6.30 9.90 8.12
C ARG A 101 -5.17 9.50 7.17
N ARG A 102 -4.69 10.43 6.34
CA ARG A 102 -3.53 10.18 5.48
C ARG A 102 -2.28 9.98 6.33
N PHE A 103 -2.02 10.88 7.27
CA PHE A 103 -0.90 10.79 8.20
C PHE A 103 -0.92 9.48 8.99
N ALA A 104 -2.08 9.09 9.53
CA ALA A 104 -2.24 7.82 10.23
C ALA A 104 -1.88 6.59 9.37
N ASN A 105 -2.24 6.61 8.08
CA ASN A 105 -1.89 5.52 7.17
C ASN A 105 -0.38 5.49 6.89
N GLU A 106 0.24 6.65 6.63
CA GLU A 106 1.68 6.79 6.37
C GLU A 106 2.51 6.30 7.57
N GLU A 107 2.12 6.68 8.79
CA GLU A 107 2.78 6.22 10.02
C GLU A 107 2.64 4.70 10.19
N MET A 108 1.45 4.15 10.00
CA MET A 108 1.25 2.70 10.11
C MET A 108 1.95 1.90 9.00
N GLU A 109 2.14 2.48 7.81
CA GLU A 109 2.95 1.88 6.75
C GLU A 109 4.43 1.87 7.15
N THR A 110 4.90 2.93 7.79
CA THR A 110 6.27 3.02 8.34
C THR A 110 6.49 1.96 9.41
N ILE A 111 5.60 1.87 10.40
CA ILE A 111 5.66 0.86 11.47
C ILE A 111 5.66 -0.56 10.88
N ARG A 112 4.80 -0.85 9.90
CA ARG A 112 4.80 -2.16 9.23
C ARG A 112 6.09 -2.44 8.48
N ALA A 113 6.64 -1.45 7.78
CA ALA A 113 7.88 -1.63 7.06
C ALA A 113 9.03 -1.95 8.03
N GLU A 114 9.04 -1.31 9.21
CA GLU A 114 9.99 -1.59 10.29
C GLU A 114 9.78 -2.99 10.89
N GLU A 115 8.55 -3.38 11.22
CA GLU A 115 8.22 -4.72 11.71
C GLU A 115 8.61 -5.82 10.71
N ILE A 116 8.32 -5.62 9.42
CA ILE A 116 8.71 -6.54 8.35
C ILE A 116 10.24 -6.63 8.25
N ARG A 117 10.95 -5.50 8.33
CA ARG A 117 12.42 -5.50 8.33
C ARG A 117 12.98 -6.20 9.56
N ALA A 118 12.40 -5.98 10.74
CA ALA A 118 12.83 -6.62 11.99
C ALA A 118 12.58 -8.13 11.96
N GLU A 119 11.41 -8.57 11.48
CA GLU A 119 11.09 -9.99 11.30
C GLU A 119 11.98 -10.64 10.23
N ALA A 120 12.23 -9.95 9.11
CA ALA A 120 13.16 -10.42 8.09
C ALA A 120 14.57 -10.54 8.65
N ALA A 121 15.05 -9.55 9.40
CA ALA A 121 16.35 -9.59 10.07
C ALA A 121 16.42 -10.74 11.07
N ALA A 122 15.41 -10.95 11.91
CA ALA A 122 15.36 -12.05 12.87
C ALA A 122 15.35 -13.44 12.19
N ARG A 123 14.76 -13.56 11.00
CA ARG A 123 14.81 -14.79 10.21
C ARG A 123 16.15 -14.99 9.52
N LEU A 124 16.77 -13.91 9.06
CA LEU A 124 18.10 -13.92 8.42
C LEU A 124 19.23 -14.13 9.44
N ASP A 125 19.05 -13.72 10.69
CA ASP A 125 19.98 -13.99 11.80
C ASP A 125 20.02 -15.48 12.21
N VAL A 126 19.10 -16.30 11.68
CA VAL A 126 19.09 -17.77 11.86
C VAL A 126 19.76 -18.50 10.69
N GLN A 127 19.93 -17.88 9.53
CA GLN A 127 20.68 -18.45 8.41
C GLN A 127 20.98 -17.36 7.37
N THR A 128 22.13 -16.69 7.53
CA THR A 128 22.87 -16.17 6.38
C THR A 128 23.48 -17.35 5.62
N ASP A 129 22.63 -18.25 5.11
CA ASP A 129 23.07 -19.18 4.07
C ASP A 129 23.21 -18.34 2.81
N LEU A 130 24.43 -18.28 2.26
CA LEU A 130 24.71 -17.64 0.98
C LEU A 130 23.69 -18.06 -0.09
N GLU A 131 23.21 -19.30 -0.01
CA GLU A 131 22.17 -19.86 -0.89
C GLU A 131 20.86 -19.06 -0.89
N VAL A 132 20.44 -18.47 0.23
CA VAL A 132 19.20 -17.66 0.30
C VAL A 132 19.40 -16.29 -0.35
N LEU A 133 20.59 -15.71 -0.21
CA LEU A 133 20.94 -14.45 -0.86
C LEU A 133 21.09 -14.65 -2.38
N GLU A 134 21.79 -15.71 -2.80
CA GLU A 134 21.89 -16.13 -4.20
C GLU A 134 20.51 -16.39 -4.82
N ALA A 135 19.63 -17.12 -4.13
CA ALA A 135 18.26 -17.35 -4.60
C ALA A 135 17.44 -16.05 -4.71
N THR A 136 17.66 -15.09 -3.83
CA THR A 136 16.97 -13.79 -3.87
C THR A 136 17.45 -12.96 -5.06
N ASP A 137 18.76 -12.95 -5.32
CA ASP A 137 19.36 -12.30 -6.48
C ASP A 137 18.91 -12.95 -7.79
N ASP A 138 18.81 -14.28 -7.85
CA ASP A 138 18.28 -15.02 -8.99
C ASP A 138 16.82 -14.67 -9.29
N ILE A 139 15.97 -14.63 -8.25
CA ILE A 139 14.56 -14.24 -8.39
C ILE A 139 14.46 -12.80 -8.91
N ARG A 140 15.29 -11.89 -8.39
CA ARG A 140 15.32 -10.50 -8.83
C ARG A 140 15.76 -10.40 -10.29
N ALA A 141 16.85 -11.07 -10.66
CA ALA A 141 17.35 -11.10 -12.04
C ALA A 141 16.32 -11.69 -13.01
N MET A 142 15.58 -12.72 -12.59
CA MET A 142 14.50 -13.33 -13.37
C MET A 142 13.32 -12.37 -13.55
N ARG A 143 12.89 -11.68 -12.49
CA ARG A 143 11.82 -10.67 -12.56
C ARG A 143 12.20 -9.51 -13.48
N ASP A 144 13.43 -9.01 -13.37
CA ASP A 144 13.93 -7.90 -14.17
C ASP A 144 14.07 -8.31 -15.65
N ARG A 145 14.37 -9.58 -15.93
CA ARG A 145 14.33 -10.16 -17.28
C ARG A 145 12.90 -10.19 -17.84
N PHE A 146 11.95 -10.76 -17.12
CA PHE A 146 10.55 -10.83 -17.57
C PHE A 146 9.94 -9.44 -17.78
N HIS A 147 10.29 -8.47 -16.93
CA HIS A 147 9.84 -7.10 -17.10
C HIS A 147 10.37 -6.50 -18.41
N ARG A 148 11.66 -6.66 -18.69
CA ARG A 148 12.32 -6.23 -19.93
C ARG A 148 11.69 -6.87 -21.17
N GLU A 149 11.54 -8.18 -21.17
CA GLU A 149 10.91 -8.93 -22.27
C GLU A 149 9.48 -8.45 -22.50
N SER A 150 8.68 -8.30 -21.44
CA SER A 150 7.30 -7.83 -21.54
C SER A 150 7.18 -6.41 -22.11
N LEU A 151 8.11 -5.51 -21.77
CA LEU A 151 8.16 -4.17 -22.35
C LEU A 151 8.45 -4.20 -23.86
N VAL A 152 9.33 -5.11 -24.29
CA VAL A 152 9.67 -5.29 -25.71
C VAL A 152 8.50 -5.94 -26.47
N GLU A 153 7.89 -6.99 -25.94
CA GLU A 153 6.73 -7.67 -26.54
C GLU A 153 5.54 -6.73 -26.73
N GLN A 154 5.29 -5.83 -25.77
CA GLN A 154 4.22 -4.82 -25.87
C GLN A 154 4.58 -3.64 -26.79
N GLY A 155 5.80 -3.65 -27.35
CA GLY A 155 6.33 -2.61 -28.22
C GLY A 155 6.56 -1.29 -27.50
N PHE A 156 6.85 -1.31 -26.20
CA PHE A 156 7.21 -0.12 -25.41
C PHE A 156 8.72 0.09 -25.31
N ALA A 157 9.52 -0.93 -25.60
CA ALA A 157 10.98 -0.87 -25.55
C ALA A 157 11.62 -1.65 -26.70
N ARG A 158 12.93 -1.48 -26.86
CA ARG A 158 13.77 -2.33 -27.72
C ARG A 158 15.05 -2.72 -26.98
N PHE A 159 15.56 -3.90 -27.28
CA PHE A 159 16.90 -4.28 -26.87
C PHE A 159 17.94 -3.52 -27.68
N ILE A 160 19.01 -3.11 -27.02
CA ILE A 160 20.22 -2.59 -27.66
C ILE A 160 21.30 -3.65 -27.49
N GLU A 161 21.98 -3.96 -28.59
CA GLU A 161 23.13 -4.85 -28.56
C GLU A 161 24.20 -4.25 -27.66
N PRO A 162 24.66 -5.00 -26.64
CA PRO A 162 25.67 -4.50 -25.74
C PRO A 162 27.00 -4.32 -26.48
N PRO A 163 27.82 -3.33 -26.10
CA PRO A 163 29.11 -3.09 -26.74
C PRO A 163 30.12 -4.22 -26.48
N ARG A 164 29.87 -5.05 -25.45
CA ARG A 164 30.65 -6.25 -25.15
C ARG A 164 29.75 -7.49 -25.09
N PRO A 165 30.20 -8.65 -25.60
CA PRO A 165 29.41 -9.89 -25.57
C PRO A 165 29.01 -10.37 -24.16
N ASP A 166 29.80 -10.00 -23.15
CA ASP A 166 29.61 -10.43 -21.76
C ASP A 166 28.67 -9.50 -20.96
N GLU A 167 28.25 -8.38 -21.54
CA GLU A 167 27.35 -7.43 -20.90
C GLU A 167 25.89 -7.78 -21.20
N PRO A 168 24.98 -7.64 -20.21
CA PRO A 168 23.57 -7.90 -20.45
C PRO A 168 23.01 -6.86 -21.44
N PRO A 169 22.08 -7.25 -22.34
CA PRO A 169 21.50 -6.31 -23.29
C PRO A 169 20.72 -5.22 -22.55
N GLU A 170 20.96 -3.99 -22.97
CA GLU A 170 20.28 -2.82 -22.44
C GLU A 170 18.88 -2.71 -23.06
N VAL A 171 17.91 -2.24 -22.28
CA VAL A 171 16.54 -2.03 -22.75
C VAL A 171 16.22 -0.55 -22.71
N LEU A 172 16.07 0.04 -23.89
CA LEU A 172 15.66 1.44 -24.02
C LEU A 172 14.19 1.53 -24.37
N LEU A 173 13.47 2.36 -23.60
CA LEU A 173 12.09 2.71 -23.91
C LEU A 173 12.04 3.48 -25.24
N ASN A 174 11.13 3.10 -26.12
CA ASN A 174 10.85 3.87 -27.32
C ASN A 174 9.88 5.02 -27.00
N GLU A 175 9.54 5.84 -28.00
CA GLU A 175 8.61 6.97 -27.82
C GLU A 175 7.28 6.55 -27.17
N LYS A 176 6.67 5.46 -27.65
CA LYS A 176 5.44 4.91 -27.09
C LYS A 176 5.59 4.52 -25.61
N GLY A 177 6.71 3.90 -25.24
CA GLY A 177 7.04 3.57 -23.85
C GLY A 177 7.22 4.82 -22.99
N ARG A 178 8.00 5.80 -23.47
CA ARG A 178 8.23 7.08 -22.78
C ARG A 178 6.92 7.84 -22.54
N LEU A 179 6.03 7.88 -23.53
CA LEU A 179 4.69 8.46 -23.39
C LEU A 179 3.86 7.74 -22.33
N ARG A 180 3.84 6.39 -22.36
CA ARG A 180 3.06 5.56 -21.43
C ARG A 180 3.47 5.75 -19.97
N PHE A 181 4.76 5.90 -19.71
CA PHE A 181 5.31 6.04 -18.36
C PHE A 181 5.56 7.49 -17.93
N GLY A 182 5.16 8.48 -18.74
CA GLY A 182 5.31 9.90 -18.41
C GLY A 182 6.77 10.39 -18.43
N LEU A 183 7.64 9.69 -19.17
CA LEU A 183 9.08 9.95 -19.27
C LEU A 183 9.43 10.79 -20.53
N GLN A 184 8.49 11.63 -20.95
CA GLN A 184 8.57 12.40 -22.21
C GLN A 184 9.67 13.48 -22.17
N HIS A 185 9.98 13.97 -20.97
CA HIS A 185 10.92 15.06 -20.71
C HIS A 185 12.12 14.60 -19.88
N VAL A 186 12.44 13.30 -19.85
CA VAL A 186 13.56 12.81 -19.05
C VAL A 186 14.88 13.37 -19.57
N GLU A 187 15.04 13.46 -20.89
CA GLU A 187 16.23 14.05 -21.52
C GLU A 187 16.31 15.55 -21.22
N ASP A 188 15.19 16.29 -21.33
CA ASP A 188 15.12 17.71 -20.97
C ASP A 188 15.44 17.94 -19.48
N ARG A 189 14.96 17.05 -18.61
CA ARG A 189 15.16 17.13 -17.16
C ARG A 189 16.58 16.72 -16.76
N GLN A 190 17.19 15.77 -17.45
CA GLN A 190 18.56 15.33 -17.20
C GLN A 190 19.56 16.38 -17.68
N ALA A 191 19.34 16.97 -18.86
CA ALA A 191 20.12 18.12 -19.34
C ALA A 191 19.99 19.33 -18.38
N PHE A 192 18.78 19.61 -17.90
CA PHE A 192 18.56 20.66 -16.90
C PHE A 192 19.28 20.37 -15.57
N LEU A 193 19.33 19.12 -15.12
CA LEU A 193 20.04 18.74 -13.89
C LEU A 193 21.56 18.80 -14.06
N GLU A 194 22.08 18.40 -15.23
CA GLU A 194 23.50 18.52 -15.57
C GLU A 194 23.94 20.00 -15.64
N GLU A 195 23.13 20.88 -16.27
CA GLU A 195 23.36 22.33 -16.25
C GLU A 195 23.31 22.92 -14.83
N LEU A 196 22.42 22.42 -13.97
CA LEU A 196 22.31 22.85 -12.57
C LEU A 196 23.52 22.42 -11.75
N ASP A 197 24.00 21.18 -11.93
CA ASP A 197 25.18 20.66 -11.25
C ASP A 197 26.44 21.39 -11.68
N ASP A 198 26.60 21.70 -12.98
CA ASP A 198 27.71 22.50 -13.50
C ASP A 198 27.69 23.93 -12.94
N GLY A 199 26.51 24.56 -12.89
CA GLY A 199 26.32 25.88 -12.29
C GLY A 199 26.60 25.89 -10.78
N LEU A 200 26.21 24.82 -10.07
CA LEU A 200 26.49 24.64 -8.64
C LEU A 200 27.98 24.43 -8.39
N PHE A 201 28.66 23.66 -9.25
CA PHE A 201 30.11 23.45 -9.20
C PHE A 201 30.89 24.74 -9.43
N ASP A 202 30.45 25.57 -10.38
CA ASP A 202 31.09 26.85 -10.69
C ASP A 202 30.85 27.91 -9.59
N TYR A 203 29.68 27.89 -8.94
CA TYR A 203 29.39 28.68 -7.74
C TYR A 203 30.30 28.29 -6.57
N VAL A 204 30.42 26.99 -6.26
CA VAL A 204 31.28 26.48 -5.17
C VAL A 204 32.77 26.76 -5.42
N ARG A 205 33.21 26.77 -6.68
CA ARG A 205 34.60 27.11 -7.06
C ARG A 205 34.88 28.61 -7.14
N GLY A 206 33.90 29.47 -6.87
CA GLY A 206 34.11 30.92 -6.75
C GLY A 206 34.54 31.59 -8.04
N LYS A 207 34.09 31.10 -9.21
CA LYS A 207 34.35 31.80 -10.47
C LYS A 207 33.63 33.15 -10.46
N PRO A 208 34.34 34.28 -10.64
CA PRO A 208 33.73 35.60 -10.63
C PRO A 208 32.99 35.80 -11.95
N GLY A 209 31.66 35.67 -11.96
CA GLY A 209 30.88 35.95 -13.16
C GLY A 209 29.41 35.57 -13.18
N HIS A 210 28.92 34.71 -12.28
CA HIS A 210 27.50 34.38 -12.30
C HIS A 210 26.66 35.47 -11.60
N PRO A 211 25.80 36.21 -12.34
CA PRO A 211 24.84 37.10 -11.71
C PRO A 211 23.92 36.25 -10.84
N GLY A 212 23.68 36.71 -9.62
CA GLY A 212 22.98 35.98 -8.57
C GLY A 212 21.78 35.20 -9.10
N LEU A 213 21.77 33.90 -8.79
CA LEU A 213 20.54 33.11 -8.84
C LEU A 213 19.49 33.83 -7.98
N PRO A 214 18.24 33.95 -8.45
CA PRO A 214 17.15 34.63 -7.73
C PRO A 214 16.79 33.96 -6.40
#